data_AF-A0A455TZR2-F1
#
_entry.id   AF-A0A455TZR2-F1
#
_cell.length_a   1.000
_cell.length_b   1.000
_cell.length_c   1.000
_cell.angle_alpha   90.00
_cell.angle_beta   90.00
_cell.angle_gamma   90.00
#
_symmetry.space_group_name_H-M   'P 1'
#
loop_
_entity.id
_entity.type
_entity.pdbx_description
1 polymer ?
#
loop_
_entity_poly.entity_id
_entity_poly.type
_entity_poly.pdbx_seq_one_letter_code
_entity_poly.pdbx_strand_id
1 'polypeptide(L)'
;MLDPVAVGATRYRQMLCAKLLASKPSVIRGNASEILALHGLADQGRGVDSTAPTEQAINAAIALAKHHDCIVAMTGESDWVTNGTQHYRIHGGHPLMPQVTTLGCGLSALVTAFVAANREALAGSRRHSARLLCRCW
;
A
#
# COMPACT_ATOMS: atom_id res chain seq x y z
N MET A 1 -0.75 8.60 -6.08
CA MET A 1 -0.56 7.24 -5.53
C MET A 1 0.90 6.87 -5.65
N LEU A 2 1.46 6.16 -4.68
CA LEU A 2 2.81 5.59 -4.76
C LEU A 2 2.69 4.07 -4.97
N ASP A 3 3.32 3.58 -6.03
CA ASP A 3 3.48 2.16 -6.33
C ASP A 3 4.98 1.85 -6.31
N PRO A 4 5.51 1.30 -5.19
CA PRO A 4 6.95 1.14 -4.94
C PRO A 4 7.46 -0.15 -5.61
N VAL A 5 7.11 -0.36 -6.88
CA VAL A 5 7.41 -1.60 -7.61
C VAL A 5 8.88 -1.96 -7.46
N ALA A 6 9.13 -3.15 -6.94
CA ALA A 6 10.48 -3.69 -6.71
C ALA A 6 11.38 -2.76 -5.86
N VAL A 7 10.82 -2.04 -4.88
CA VAL A 7 11.60 -1.17 -3.98
C VAL A 7 12.74 -1.90 -3.27
N GLY A 8 12.58 -3.20 -2.96
CA GLY A 8 13.63 -4.02 -2.38
C GLY A 8 14.76 -4.41 -3.33
N ALA A 9 14.61 -4.23 -4.64
CA ALA A 9 15.52 -4.82 -5.63
C ALA A 9 16.83 -4.04 -5.80
N THR A 10 16.82 -2.71 -5.69
CA THR A 10 18.03 -1.90 -5.89
C THR A 10 18.07 -0.70 -4.95
N ARG A 11 19.28 -0.29 -4.56
CA ARG A 11 19.51 0.94 -3.77
C ARG A 11 18.92 2.17 -4.44
N TYR A 12 18.96 2.24 -5.78
CA TYR A 12 18.35 3.34 -6.53
C TYR A 12 16.84 3.43 -6.30
N ARG A 13 16.12 2.30 -6.40
CA ARG A 13 14.66 2.25 -6.15
C ARG A 13 14.33 2.58 -4.71
N GLN A 14 15.13 2.12 -3.75
CA GLN A 14 15.00 2.47 -2.33
C GLN A 14 15.12 3.98 -2.11
N MET A 15 16.17 4.62 -2.62
CA MET A 15 16.37 6.06 -2.49
C MET A 15 15.26 6.87 -3.17
N LEU A 16 14.78 6.43 -4.33
CA LEU A 16 13.67 7.09 -5.02
C LEU A 16 12.37 6.97 -4.23
N CYS A 17 12.04 5.78 -3.72
CA CYS A 17 10.84 5.58 -2.91
C CYS A 17 10.89 6.39 -1.62
N ALA A 18 12.04 6.48 -0.94
CA ALA A 18 12.22 7.33 0.23
C ALA A 18 11.96 8.81 -0.09
N LYS A 19 12.44 9.32 -1.23
CA LYS A 19 12.14 10.68 -1.70
C LYS A 19 10.65 10.87 -1.99
N LEU A 20 10.00 9.90 -2.63
CA LEU A 20 8.58 9.98 -2.97
C LEU A 20 7.66 9.89 -1.74
N LEU A 21 8.07 9.15 -0.70
CA LEU A 21 7.37 9.12 0.58
C LEU A 21 7.32 10.51 1.25
N ALA A 22 8.39 11.31 1.11
CA ALA A 22 8.42 12.68 1.61
C ALA A 22 7.37 13.60 0.94
N SER A 23 6.92 13.25 -0.27
CA SER A 23 5.84 13.94 -0.98
C SER A 23 4.43 13.61 -0.46
N LYS A 24 4.31 12.85 0.65
CA LYS A 24 3.04 12.52 1.33
C LYS A 24 1.98 11.92 0.39
N PRO A 25 2.24 10.74 -0.20
CA PRO A 25 1.27 10.11 -1.08
C PRO A 25 -0.03 9.79 -0.31
N SER A 26 -1.19 10.09 -0.90
CA SER A 26 -2.49 9.77 -0.28
C SER A 26 -2.78 8.27 -0.21
N VAL A 27 -2.21 7.50 -1.15
CA VAL A 27 -2.33 6.04 -1.22
C VAL A 27 -0.98 5.45 -1.59
N ILE A 28 -0.59 4.40 -0.87
CA ILE A 28 0.53 3.50 -1.16
C ILE A 28 -0.07 2.14 -1.51
N ARG A 29 0.40 1.49 -2.56
CA ARG A 29 -0.01 0.12 -2.90
C ARG A 29 1.20 -0.70 -3.28
N GLY A 30 1.28 -1.93 -2.80
CA GLY A 30 2.34 -2.87 -3.14
C GLY A 30 2.02 -4.26 -2.63
N ASN A 31 2.82 -5.26 -2.97
CA ASN A 31 2.71 -6.58 -2.35
C ASN A 31 3.38 -6.60 -0.96
N ALA A 32 3.23 -7.69 -0.21
CA ALA A 32 3.79 -7.82 1.14
C ALA A 32 5.30 -7.51 1.23
N SER A 33 6.10 -8.03 0.28
CA SER A 33 7.55 -7.80 0.28
C SER A 33 7.92 -6.34 0.02
N GLU A 34 7.16 -5.64 -0.82
CA GLU A 34 7.36 -4.22 -1.12
C GLU A 34 6.94 -3.34 0.04
N ILE A 35 5.84 -3.66 0.72
CA ILE A 35 5.38 -2.97 1.92
C ILE A 35 6.40 -3.11 3.06
N LEU A 36 6.94 -4.31 3.27
CA LEU A 36 7.99 -4.55 4.26
C LEU A 36 9.26 -3.77 3.95
N ALA A 37 9.72 -3.82 2.71
CA ALA A 37 10.91 -3.08 2.28
C ALA A 37 10.70 -1.55 2.41
N LEU A 38 9.52 -1.04 2.02
CA LEU A 38 9.20 0.37 2.14
C LEU A 38 9.10 0.82 3.61
N HIS A 39 8.55 -0.02 4.48
CA HIS A 39 8.48 0.24 5.92
C HIS A 39 9.87 0.31 6.55
N GLY A 40 10.78 -0.61 6.19
CA GLY A 40 12.17 -0.58 6.65
C GLY A 40 12.93 0.69 6.23
N LEU A 41 12.59 1.29 5.08
CA LEU A 41 13.11 2.59 4.66
C LEU A 41 12.52 3.76 5.46
N ALA A 42 11.25 3.66 5.85
CA ALA A 42 10.59 4.68 6.65
C ALA A 42 11.05 4.67 8.12
N ASP A 43 11.41 3.50 8.68
CA ASP A 43 11.65 3.31 10.12
C ASP A 43 13.14 3.17 10.52
N GLN A 44 14.07 3.75 9.73
CA GLN A 44 15.54 3.82 9.97
C GLN A 44 16.13 2.78 10.95
N GLY A 45 15.95 1.48 10.67
CA GLY A 45 16.73 0.42 11.30
C GLY A 45 16.19 -0.20 12.58
N ARG A 46 14.89 -0.10 12.91
CA ARG A 46 14.33 -1.00 13.93
C ARG A 46 14.17 -2.41 13.33
N GLY A 47 14.97 -3.33 13.87
CA GLY A 47 15.01 -4.74 13.47
C GLY A 47 13.63 -5.37 13.50
N VAL A 48 13.33 -6.13 12.45
CA VAL A 48 12.09 -6.88 12.32
C VAL A 48 12.07 -8.01 13.34
N ASP A 49 11.12 -7.98 14.27
CA ASP A 49 10.80 -9.14 15.09
C ASP A 49 10.17 -10.24 14.22
N SER A 50 10.70 -11.45 14.35
CA SER A 50 10.40 -12.61 13.50
C SER A 50 9.07 -13.25 13.89
N THR A 51 7.95 -12.60 13.55
CA THR A 51 6.63 -13.23 13.49
C THR A 51 6.33 -13.69 12.06
N ALA A 52 5.21 -14.42 11.85
CA ALA A 52 4.85 -14.93 10.53
C ALA A 52 4.88 -13.80 9.47
N PRO A 53 5.43 -14.05 8.26
CA PRO A 53 5.71 -13.00 7.27
C PRO A 53 4.48 -12.18 6.88
N THR A 54 3.27 -12.76 6.97
CA THR A 54 1.99 -12.07 6.71
C THR A 54 1.61 -11.09 7.81
N GLU A 55 1.69 -11.47 9.09
CA GLU A 55 1.37 -10.57 10.21
C GLU A 55 2.36 -9.41 10.27
N GLN A 56 3.63 -9.70 10.00
CA GLN A 56 4.68 -8.69 9.93
C GLN A 56 4.38 -7.65 8.83
N ALA A 57 3.95 -8.09 7.64
CA ALA A 57 3.57 -7.21 6.55
C ALA A 57 2.31 -6.37 6.86
N ILE A 58 1.34 -6.95 7.57
CA ILE A 58 0.16 -6.23 8.06
C ILE A 58 0.57 -5.11 9.04
N ASN A 59 1.43 -5.43 10.01
CA ASN A 59 1.92 -4.45 10.98
C ASN A 59 2.70 -3.32 10.29
N ALA A 60 3.53 -3.65 9.31
CA ALA A 60 4.24 -2.69 8.48
C ALA A 60 3.28 -1.79 7.69
N ALA A 61 2.22 -2.35 7.10
CA ALA A 61 1.18 -1.58 6.40
C ALA A 61 0.48 -0.58 7.33
N ILE A 62 0.10 -1.03 8.54
CA ILE A 62 -0.52 -0.17 9.57
C ILE A 62 0.43 0.95 9.97
N ALA A 63 1.70 0.62 10.23
CA ALA A 63 2.71 1.59 10.65
C ALA A 63 2.98 2.64 9.58
N LEU A 64 3.15 2.23 8.31
CA LEU A 64 3.29 3.13 7.16
C LEU A 64 2.09 4.06 7.02
N ALA A 65 0.88 3.51 7.12
CA ALA A 65 -0.36 4.29 7.01
C ALA A 65 -0.46 5.37 8.10
N LYS A 66 -0.11 5.03 9.35
CA LYS A 66 -0.07 5.99 10.47
C LYS A 66 1.02 7.04 10.27
N HIS A 67 2.24 6.61 9.94
CA HIS A 67 3.40 7.48 9.88
C HIS A 67 3.31 8.51 8.75
N HIS A 68 2.84 8.07 7.58
CA HIS A 68 2.68 8.94 6.42
C HIS A 68 1.29 9.57 6.30
N ASP A 69 0.40 9.30 7.26
CA ASP A 69 -0.99 9.73 7.24
C ASP A 69 -1.61 9.45 5.86
N CYS A 70 -1.67 8.17 5.48
CA CYS A 70 -2.11 7.73 4.16
C CYS A 70 -2.85 6.39 4.22
N ILE A 71 -3.35 5.94 3.08
CA ILE A 71 -3.97 4.61 2.94
C ILE A 71 -2.94 3.66 2.32
N VAL A 72 -2.79 2.48 2.90
CA VAL A 72 -1.92 1.42 2.38
C VAL A 72 -2.79 0.26 1.90
N ALA A 73 -2.61 -0.14 0.64
CA ALA A 73 -3.26 -1.30 0.03
C ALA A 73 -2.21 -2.38 -0.30
N MET A 74 -2.20 -3.45 0.48
CA MET A 74 -1.30 -4.58 0.33
C MET A 74 -1.98 -5.67 -0.50
N THR A 75 -1.41 -6.01 -1.66
CA THR A 75 -1.97 -7.03 -2.57
C THR A 75 -1.47 -8.43 -2.24
N GLY A 76 -2.32 -9.44 -2.42
CA GLY A 76 -1.97 -10.85 -2.26
C GLY A 76 -3.09 -11.80 -2.71
N GLU A 77 -3.14 -12.99 -2.12
CA GLU A 77 -4.30 -13.90 -2.29
C GLU A 77 -5.58 -13.32 -1.68
N SER A 78 -5.42 -12.56 -0.59
CA SER A 78 -6.44 -11.66 -0.10
C SER A 78 -5.80 -10.31 0.11
N ASP A 79 -6.45 -9.28 -0.37
CA ASP A 79 -5.91 -7.94 -0.32
C ASP A 79 -6.29 -7.26 0.98
N TRP A 80 -5.44 -6.34 1.40
CA TRP A 80 -5.56 -5.74 2.70
C TRP A 80 -5.39 -4.22 2.60
N VAL A 81 -6.41 -3.47 2.98
CA VAL A 81 -6.43 -2.01 2.86
C VAL A 81 -6.59 -1.39 4.24
N THR A 82 -5.69 -0.48 4.63
CA THR A 82 -5.74 0.20 5.93
C THR A 82 -5.44 1.69 5.84
N ASN A 83 -6.02 2.47 6.75
CA ASN A 83 -5.61 3.85 7.04
C ASN A 83 -4.79 3.96 8.34
N GLY A 84 -4.32 2.83 8.88
CA GLY A 84 -3.60 2.75 10.15
C GLY A 84 -4.50 2.59 11.39
N THR A 85 -5.80 2.84 11.29
CA THR A 85 -6.75 2.68 12.43
C THR A 85 -7.84 1.65 12.14
N GLN A 86 -8.27 1.58 10.89
CA GLN A 86 -9.24 0.63 10.38
C GLN A 86 -8.60 -0.13 9.23
N HIS A 87 -9.08 -1.34 9.01
CA HIS A 87 -8.62 -2.17 7.93
C HIS A 87 -9.76 -2.98 7.33
N TYR A 88 -9.57 -3.37 6.08
CA TYR A 88 -10.50 -4.14 5.30
C TYR A 88 -9.74 -5.23 4.57
N ARG A 89 -10.30 -6.43 4.59
CA ARG A 89 -9.82 -7.55 3.79
C ARG A 89 -10.73 -7.69 2.59
N ILE A 90 -10.14 -7.78 1.40
CA ILE A 90 -10.84 -7.96 0.14
C ILE A 90 -10.51 -9.36 -0.35
N HIS A 91 -11.55 -10.09 -0.71
CA HIS A 91 -11.46 -11.44 -1.25
C HIS A 91 -11.97 -11.42 -2.68
N GLY A 92 -11.36 -12.22 -3.55
CA GLY A 92 -11.71 -12.29 -4.94
C GLY A 92 -10.47 -12.47 -5.80
N GLY A 93 -10.55 -11.98 -7.04
CA GLY A 93 -9.52 -12.18 -8.04
C GLY A 93 -9.51 -13.60 -8.60
N HIS A 94 -8.49 -13.91 -9.39
CA HIS A 94 -8.31 -15.21 -10.02
C HIS A 94 -6.83 -15.60 -10.04
N PRO A 95 -6.47 -16.88 -9.83
CA PRO A 95 -5.08 -17.34 -9.87
C PRO A 95 -4.33 -17.08 -11.18
N LEU A 96 -5.05 -16.76 -12.26
CA LEU A 96 -4.47 -16.39 -13.56
C LEU A 96 -4.02 -14.91 -13.62
N MET A 97 -4.51 -14.04 -12.73
CA MET A 97 -4.19 -12.62 -12.78
C MET A 97 -2.67 -12.33 -12.67
N PRO A 98 -1.88 -13.03 -11.82
CA PRO A 98 -0.42 -12.88 -11.83
C PRO A 98 0.26 -13.27 -13.14
N GLN A 99 -0.41 -14.05 -14.01
CA GLN A 99 0.12 -14.48 -15.31
C GLN A 99 -0.12 -13.45 -16.43
N VAL A 100 -0.87 -12.37 -16.16
CA VAL A 100 -1.13 -11.30 -17.12
C VAL A 100 -0.36 -10.07 -16.70
N THR A 101 0.66 -9.73 -17.49
CA THR A 101 1.46 -8.51 -17.29
C THR A 101 0.55 -7.28 -17.28
N THR A 102 0.94 -6.26 -16.53
CA THR A 102 0.25 -4.94 -16.40
C THR A 102 -1.03 -4.91 -15.58
N LEU A 103 -1.64 -6.03 -15.16
CA LEU A 103 -2.83 -5.99 -14.28
C LEU A 103 -2.55 -5.25 -12.97
N GLY A 104 -1.36 -5.45 -12.40
CA GLY A 104 -0.89 -4.69 -11.24
C GLY A 104 -0.93 -3.18 -11.49
N CYS A 105 -0.15 -2.68 -12.45
CA CYS A 105 -0.10 -1.25 -12.76
C CYS A 105 -1.46 -0.67 -13.18
N GLY A 106 -2.29 -1.45 -13.88
CA GLY A 106 -3.65 -1.08 -14.27
C GLY A 106 -4.54 -0.80 -13.06
N LEU A 107 -4.48 -1.67 -12.04
CA LEU A 107 -5.18 -1.42 -10.77
C LEU A 107 -4.69 -0.13 -10.09
N SER A 108 -3.38 0.16 -10.13
CA SER A 108 -2.85 1.43 -9.58
C SER A 108 -3.38 2.66 -10.32
N ALA A 109 -3.53 2.58 -11.64
CA ALA A 109 -4.15 3.65 -12.43
C ALA A 109 -5.63 3.84 -12.08
N LEU A 110 -6.40 2.75 -11.97
CA LEU A 110 -7.82 2.76 -11.59
C LEU A 110 -8.04 3.37 -10.20
N VAL A 111 -7.25 2.93 -9.22
CA VAL A 111 -7.27 3.47 -7.85
C VAL A 111 -6.93 4.96 -7.86
N THR A 112 -5.94 5.38 -8.64
CA THR A 112 -5.57 6.80 -8.76
C THR A 112 -6.72 7.64 -9.33
N ALA A 113 -7.39 7.16 -10.40
CA ALA A 113 -8.54 7.83 -10.99
C ALA A 113 -9.69 7.96 -9.97
N PHE A 114 -9.98 6.89 -9.23
CA PHE A 114 -11.03 6.91 -8.20
C PHE A 114 -10.71 7.87 -7.05
N VAL A 115 -9.47 7.90 -6.58
CA VAL A 115 -9.00 8.85 -5.56
C VAL A 115 -9.15 10.29 -6.04
N ALA A 116 -8.76 10.56 -7.28
CA ALA A 116 -8.89 11.89 -7.88
C ALA A 116 -10.35 12.34 -7.98
N ALA A 117 -11.26 11.44 -8.38
CA ALA A 117 -12.70 11.71 -8.47
C ALA A 117 -13.39 11.92 -7.10
N ASN A 118 -12.80 11.41 -6.01
CA ASN A 118 -13.39 11.43 -4.67
C ASN A 118 -12.56 12.26 -3.67
N ARG A 119 -11.80 13.26 -4.14
CA ARG A 119 -10.80 13.98 -3.33
C ARG A 119 -11.37 14.60 -2.06
N GLU A 120 -12.58 15.17 -2.12
CA GLU A 120 -13.24 15.78 -0.95
C GLU A 120 -13.69 14.75 0.09
N ALA A 121 -14.27 13.63 -0.37
CA ALA A 121 -14.69 12.53 0.50
C ALA A 121 -13.49 11.89 1.24
N LEU A 122 -12.33 11.85 0.58
CA LEU A 122 -11.08 11.34 1.15
C LEU A 122 -10.37 12.39 2.04
N ALA A 123 -10.58 13.69 1.79
CA ALA A 123 -10.00 14.78 2.57
C ALA A 123 -10.72 15.05 3.90
N GLY A 124 -12.05 14.92 3.95
CA GLY A 124 -12.88 15.32 5.11
C GLY A 124 -12.93 14.32 6.27
N SER A 125 -12.93 13.01 6.02
CA SER A 125 -12.94 11.99 7.08
C SER A 125 -12.23 10.72 6.63
N ARG A 126 -10.93 10.64 6.94
CA ARG A 126 -10.10 9.48 6.54
C ARG A 126 -10.53 8.16 7.20
N ARG A 127 -11.41 8.20 8.21
CA ARG A 127 -12.08 7.00 8.73
C ARG A 127 -12.94 6.31 7.66
N HIS A 128 -13.58 7.03 6.75
CA HIS A 128 -14.38 6.42 5.68
C HIS A 128 -13.59 6.13 4.39
N SER A 129 -12.37 6.66 4.29
CA SER A 129 -11.58 6.67 3.06
C SER A 129 -11.06 5.29 2.62
N ALA A 130 -10.62 4.46 3.57
CA ALA A 130 -10.17 3.09 3.27
C ALA A 130 -11.34 2.21 2.77
N ARG A 131 -12.54 2.35 3.35
CA ARG A 131 -13.75 1.64 2.90
C ARG A 131 -14.15 2.04 1.48
N LEU A 132 -14.00 3.31 1.14
CA LEU A 132 -14.33 3.83 -0.18
C LEU A 132 -13.38 3.24 -1.24
N LEU A 133 -12.09 3.11 -0.91
CA LEU A 133 -11.08 2.51 -1.77
C LEU A 133 -11.25 1.01 -2.01
N CYS A 134 -11.86 0.28 -1.07
CA CYS A 134 -12.18 -1.13 -1.27
C CYS A 134 -13.16 -1.36 -2.44
N ARG A 135 -13.84 -0.31 -2.94
CA ARG A 135 -14.74 -0.41 -4.10
C ARG A 135 -13.99 -0.43 -5.44
N CYS A 136 -12.69 -0.17 -5.45
CA CYS A 136 -11.85 -0.18 -6.65
C CYS A 136 -11.23 -1.55 -6.96
N TRP A 137 -11.44 -2.52 -6.08
CA TRP A 137 -10.84 -3.84 -6.10
C TRP A 137 -11.87 -4.91 -6.43
#